data_AF-A0A942V6X9-F1
#
_entry.id   AF-A0A942V6X9-F1
#
_cell.length_a   1.000
_cell.length_b   1.000
_cell.length_c   1.000
_cell.angle_alpha   90.00
_cell.angle_beta   90.00
_cell.angle_gamma   90.00
#
_symmetry.space_group_name_H-M   'P 1'
#
loop_
_entity.id
_entity.type
_entity.pdbx_description
1 polymer ?
#
loop_
_entity_poly.entity_id
_entity_poly.type
_entity_poly.pdbx_seq_one_letter_code
_entity_poly.pdbx_strand_id
1 'polypeptide(L)'
;MNINNFVIANKDIDNIVKNSVGVIKALNGNSAIVLFIGKNELKRTEIENLEIIDIYKTGKGYKNKICNICHILKPTNDFEINQTDAKGIKTTRPSCRECRKAIDGVKLSNAEKRRMDKIAPTKGSIFVCPICEKRSIVGVTANLVRDHN
;
A
#
# COMPACT_ATOMS: atom_id res chain seq x y z
N MET A 1 23.23 -6.10 15.40
CA MET A 1 22.21 -5.06 15.11
C MET A 1 22.82 -3.71 15.41
N ASN A 2 22.59 -2.72 14.55
CA ASN A 2 23.03 -1.34 14.74
C ASN A 2 21.83 -0.38 14.74
N ILE A 3 22.02 0.80 15.32
CA ILE A 3 21.07 1.90 15.18
C ILE A 3 20.82 2.16 13.69
N ASN A 4 19.56 2.48 13.34
CA ASN A 4 19.05 2.64 11.98
C ASN A 4 18.98 1.37 11.11
N ASN A 5 19.32 0.18 11.64
CA ASN A 5 18.97 -1.06 10.94
C ASN A 5 17.44 -1.25 10.91
N PHE A 6 16.96 -1.76 9.78
CA PHE A 6 15.58 -2.22 9.65
C PHE A 6 15.46 -3.65 10.17
N VAL A 7 14.40 -3.88 10.92
CA VAL A 7 14.09 -5.17 11.54
C VAL A 7 12.62 -5.52 11.33
N ILE A 8 12.28 -6.78 11.51
CA ILE A 8 10.92 -7.24 11.71
C ILE A 8 10.76 -7.86 13.09
N ALA A 9 9.54 -7.77 13.65
CA ALA A 9 9.17 -8.57 14.81
C ALA A 9 9.02 -10.05 14.40
N ASN A 10 9.77 -10.98 15.00
CA ASN A 10 9.69 -12.40 14.64
C ASN A 10 8.51 -13.14 15.32
N LYS A 11 7.89 -12.48 16.30
CA LYS A 11 6.67 -12.86 17.03
C LYS A 11 5.85 -11.60 17.34
N ASP A 12 4.67 -11.78 17.92
CA ASP A 12 3.87 -10.66 18.40
C ASP A 12 4.52 -10.02 19.65
N ILE A 13 4.56 -8.69 19.69
CA ILE A 13 5.11 -7.88 20.79
C ILE A 13 4.04 -6.87 21.19
N ASP A 14 3.31 -7.15 22.26
CA ASP A 14 2.11 -6.39 22.66
C ASP A 14 1.09 -6.30 21.50
N ASN A 15 0.85 -5.09 21.00
CA ASN A 15 -0.02 -4.72 19.88
C ASN A 15 0.71 -4.70 18.52
N ILE A 16 2.01 -4.99 18.50
CA ILE A 16 2.82 -5.11 17.29
C ILE A 16 2.79 -6.56 16.83
N VAL A 17 2.12 -6.80 15.70
CA VAL A 17 2.03 -8.14 15.12
C VAL A 17 3.35 -8.59 14.50
N LYS A 18 3.56 -9.90 14.42
CA LYS A 18 4.66 -10.52 13.69
C LYS A 18 4.83 -9.95 12.29
N ASN A 19 6.08 -9.86 11.84
CA ASN A 19 6.53 -9.28 10.58
C ASN A 19 6.34 -7.76 10.43
N SER A 20 5.90 -7.06 11.48
CA SER A 20 5.88 -5.60 11.49
C SER A 20 7.29 -5.06 11.36
N VAL A 21 7.51 -4.20 10.36
CA VAL A 21 8.81 -3.57 10.09
C VAL A 21 9.00 -2.41 11.05
N GLY A 22 10.19 -2.38 11.65
CA GLY A 22 10.64 -1.28 12.48
C GLY A 22 12.06 -0.86 12.16
N VAL A 23 12.46 0.27 12.75
CA VAL A 23 13.83 0.78 12.69
C VAL A 23 14.39 0.93 14.10
N ILE A 24 15.59 0.42 14.32
CA ILE A 24 16.27 0.52 15.62
C ILE A 24 16.63 1.97 15.90
N LYS A 25 16.18 2.49 17.03
CA LYS A 25 16.46 3.85 17.52
C LYS A 25 17.50 3.89 18.62
N ALA A 26 17.55 2.86 19.48
CA ALA A 26 18.55 2.71 20.52
C ALA A 26 18.83 1.24 20.83
N LEU A 27 19.99 0.96 21.42
CA LEU A 27 20.43 -0.37 21.83
C LEU A 27 20.94 -0.30 23.27
N ASN A 28 20.36 -1.12 24.14
CA ASN A 28 20.68 -1.20 25.57
C ASN A 28 20.89 -2.67 25.95
N GLY A 29 22.14 -3.13 25.90
CA GLY A 29 22.49 -4.53 26.18
C GLY A 29 21.78 -5.48 25.21
N ASN A 30 20.97 -6.39 25.76
CA ASN A 30 20.19 -7.36 24.98
C ASN A 30 18.83 -6.82 24.48
N SER A 31 18.53 -5.56 24.78
CA SER A 31 17.28 -4.90 24.39
C SER A 31 17.50 -3.78 23.38
N ALA A 32 16.49 -3.53 22.54
CA ALA A 32 16.48 -2.45 21.57
C ALA A 32 15.21 -1.61 21.75
N ILE A 33 15.32 -0.30 21.48
CA ILE A 33 14.16 0.56 21.25
C ILE A 33 13.93 0.60 19.74
N VAL A 34 12.76 0.15 19.29
CA VAL A 34 12.40 0.04 17.88
C VAL A 34 11.18 0.91 17.60
N LEU A 35 11.27 1.73 16.56
CA LEU A 35 10.11 2.43 16.00
C LEU A 35 9.43 1.50 14.99
N PHE A 36 8.27 0.95 15.34
CA PHE A 36 7.43 0.18 14.42
C PHE A 36 6.60 1.12 13.55
N ILE A 37 6.92 1.15 12.26
CA ILE A 37 6.56 2.27 11.37
C ILE A 37 5.05 2.35 11.15
N GLY A 38 4.39 1.22 10.89
CA GLY A 38 2.96 1.19 10.56
C GLY A 38 2.03 1.59 11.71
N LYS A 39 2.51 1.47 12.95
CA LYS A 39 1.80 1.93 14.16
C LYS A 39 2.32 3.27 14.67
N ASN A 40 3.44 3.76 14.14
CA ASN A 40 4.17 4.91 14.64
C ASN A 40 4.43 4.82 16.15
N GLU A 41 4.91 3.65 16.61
CA GLU A 41 5.06 3.35 18.03
C GLU A 41 6.49 2.92 18.37
N LEU A 42 7.06 3.49 19.44
CA LEU A 42 8.33 3.07 20.00
C LEU A 42 8.09 1.97 21.03
N LYS A 43 8.73 0.82 20.83
CA LYS A 43 8.71 -0.30 21.79
C LYS A 43 10.11 -0.67 22.21
N ARG A 44 10.28 -0.93 23.50
CA ARG A 44 11.44 -1.66 24.00
C ARG A 44 11.17 -3.15 23.86
N THR A 45 12.08 -3.87 23.24
CA THR A 45 11.98 -5.33 23.10
C THR A 45 13.36 -5.97 23.11
N GLU A 46 13.44 -7.23 23.49
CA GLU A 46 14.67 -8.01 23.41
C GLU A 46 15.09 -8.23 21.95
N ILE A 47 16.39 -8.19 21.68
CA ILE A 47 16.98 -8.37 20.36
C ILE A 47 16.60 -9.73 19.75
N GLU A 48 16.42 -10.76 20.58
CA GLU A 48 15.96 -12.09 20.15
C GLU A 48 14.55 -12.08 19.52
N ASN A 49 13.74 -11.04 19.76
CA ASN A 49 12.40 -10.89 19.17
C ASN A 49 12.44 -10.18 17.82
N LEU A 50 13.63 -9.82 17.35
CA LEU A 50 13.85 -9.02 16.17
C LEU A 50 14.69 -9.81 15.16
N GLU A 51 14.36 -9.64 13.89
CA GLU A 51 15.15 -10.18 12.78
C GLU A 51 15.58 -9.02 11.86
N ILE A 52 16.86 -8.91 11.55
CA ILE A 52 17.37 -7.89 10.63
C ILE A 52 16.90 -8.23 9.22
N ILE A 53 16.39 -7.23 8.50
CA ILE A 53 16.02 -7.37 7.10
C ILE A 53 16.78 -6.37 6.22
N ASP A 54 17.10 -6.81 5.00
CA ASP A 54 17.56 -5.92 3.93
C ASP A 54 16.36 -5.43 3.13
N ILE A 55 15.95 -4.18 3.35
CA ILE A 55 14.76 -3.59 2.71
C ILE A 55 14.90 -3.52 1.18
N TYR A 56 16.13 -3.47 0.65
CA TYR A 56 16.40 -3.43 -0.79
C TYR A 56 16.24 -4.80 -1.46
N LYS A 57 16.13 -5.88 -0.67
CA LYS A 57 15.77 -7.23 -1.11
C LYS A 57 14.31 -7.57 -0.86
N THR A 58 13.44 -6.56 -0.94
CA THR A 58 11.99 -6.70 -0.85
C THR A 58 11.31 -5.99 -2.01
N GLY A 59 10.05 -6.34 -2.29
CA GLY A 59 9.25 -5.72 -3.32
C GLY A 59 9.39 -6.38 -4.69
N LYS A 60 9.52 -5.57 -5.73
CA LYS A 60 9.48 -6.05 -7.12
C LYS A 60 10.69 -6.95 -7.39
N GLY A 61 10.43 -8.16 -7.91
CA GLY A 61 11.49 -9.17 -8.14
C GLY A 61 11.83 -10.03 -6.93
N TYR A 62 11.22 -9.78 -5.76
CA TYR A 62 11.45 -10.56 -4.53
C TYR A 62 10.17 -11.25 -4.06
N LYS A 63 10.34 -12.29 -3.21
CA LYS A 63 9.23 -13.11 -2.69
C LYS A 63 8.33 -12.35 -1.71
N ASN A 64 8.89 -11.38 -0.99
CA ASN A 64 8.21 -10.59 0.02
C ASN A 64 8.28 -9.10 -0.30
N LYS A 65 7.30 -8.35 0.16
CA LYS A 65 7.14 -6.90 -0.03
C LYS A 65 6.62 -6.26 1.25
N ILE A 66 7.13 -5.07 1.58
CA ILE A 66 6.67 -4.27 2.71
C ILE A 66 5.46 -3.44 2.26
N CYS A 67 4.35 -3.52 2.99
CA CYS A 67 3.17 -2.69 2.72
C CYS A 67 3.41 -1.23 3.09
N ASN A 68 3.06 -0.28 2.21
CA ASN A 68 3.30 1.14 2.48
C ASN A 68 2.34 1.79 3.50
N ILE A 69 1.31 1.06 3.95
CA ILE A 69 0.37 1.53 4.98
C ILE A 69 0.74 0.91 6.32
N CYS A 70 0.53 -0.39 6.48
CA CYS A 70 0.78 -1.08 7.75
C CYS A 70 2.26 -1.42 8.00
N HIS A 71 3.15 -1.26 7.01
CA HIS A 71 4.57 -1.58 7.13
C HIS A 71 4.85 -3.00 7.65
N ILE A 72 3.99 -3.96 7.30
CA ILE A 72 4.23 -5.39 7.57
C ILE A 72 4.87 -6.02 6.33
N LEU A 73 5.92 -6.82 6.54
CA LEU A 73 6.53 -7.63 5.49
C LEU A 73 5.60 -8.81 5.17
N LYS A 74 5.15 -8.89 3.91
CA LYS A 74 4.20 -9.91 3.45
C LYS A 74 4.66 -10.57 2.16
N PRO A 75 4.22 -11.80 1.87
CA PRO A 75 4.40 -12.41 0.56
C PRO A 75 3.84 -11.53 -0.58
N THR A 76 4.47 -11.55 -1.75
CA THR A 76 4.08 -10.69 -2.88
C THR A 76 2.65 -10.96 -3.39
N ASN A 77 2.10 -12.16 -3.19
CA ASN A 77 0.72 -12.52 -3.54
C ASN A 77 -0.35 -11.83 -2.65
N ASP A 78 0.02 -11.33 -1.47
CA ASP A 78 -0.83 -10.49 -0.62
C ASP A 78 -1.04 -9.08 -1.19
N PHE A 79 -0.43 -8.77 -2.33
CA PHE A 79 -0.58 -7.51 -3.05
C PHE A 79 -1.24 -7.76 -4.40
N GLU A 80 -2.18 -6.88 -4.77
CA GLU A 80 -2.85 -6.97 -6.06
C GLU A 80 -1.94 -6.48 -7.19
N ILE A 81 -1.90 -7.21 -8.31
CA ILE A 81 -1.21 -6.77 -9.54
C ILE A 81 -1.98 -5.60 -10.15
N ASN A 82 -1.30 -4.48 -10.42
CA ASN A 82 -1.93 -3.25 -10.93
C ASN A 82 -1.44 -2.85 -12.33
N GLN A 83 -0.18 -3.14 -12.66
CA GLN A 83 0.44 -2.74 -13.92
C GLN A 83 1.43 -3.79 -14.42
N THR A 84 1.82 -3.66 -15.69
CA THR A 84 2.95 -4.39 -16.28
C THR A 84 3.93 -3.35 -16.81
N ASP A 85 5.23 -3.49 -16.50
CA ASP A 85 6.23 -2.55 -17.01
C ASP A 85 6.65 -2.87 -18.45
N ALA A 86 7.53 -2.02 -19.02
CA ALA A 86 8.07 -2.19 -20.37
C ALA A 86 8.87 -3.49 -20.57
N LYS A 87 9.33 -4.13 -19.49
CA LYS A 87 10.05 -5.43 -19.52
C LYS A 87 9.09 -6.62 -19.35
N GLY A 88 7.78 -6.39 -19.33
CA GLY A 88 6.77 -7.43 -19.11
C GLY A 88 6.59 -7.84 -17.64
N ILE A 89 7.30 -7.19 -16.70
CA ILE A 89 7.27 -7.55 -15.28
C ILE A 89 6.04 -6.94 -14.62
N LYS A 90 5.25 -7.80 -13.97
CA LYS A 90 4.06 -7.39 -13.21
C LYS A 90 4.46 -6.55 -11.99
N THR A 91 3.77 -5.45 -11.82
CA THR A 91 3.95 -4.51 -10.70
C THR A 91 2.70 -4.54 -9.83
N THR A 92 2.89 -4.87 -8.55
CA THR A 92 1.80 -4.90 -7.56
C THR A 92 1.58 -3.54 -6.91
N ARG A 93 0.36 -3.29 -6.41
CA ARG A 93 0.05 -2.11 -5.59
C ARG A 93 1.00 -2.00 -4.39
N PRO A 94 1.33 -0.79 -3.92
CA PRO A 94 2.19 -0.62 -2.75
C PRO A 94 1.52 -1.02 -1.43
N SER A 95 0.18 -0.98 -1.38
CA SER A 95 -0.62 -1.39 -0.23
C SER A 95 -1.09 -2.84 -0.38
N CYS A 96 -1.04 -3.63 0.70
CA CYS A 96 -1.53 -5.00 0.70
C CYS A 96 -3.07 -5.05 0.62
N ARG A 97 -3.61 -6.21 0.25
CA ARG A 97 -5.06 -6.45 0.09
C ARG A 97 -5.86 -6.06 1.34
N GLU A 98 -5.34 -6.32 2.53
CA GLU A 98 -6.03 -5.96 3.78
C GLU A 98 -6.14 -4.45 3.96
N CYS A 99 -5.06 -3.69 3.74
CA CYS A 99 -5.12 -2.23 3.80
C CYS A 99 -6.00 -1.65 2.68
N ARG A 100 -6.09 -2.33 1.52
CA ARG A 100 -6.99 -1.92 0.44
C ARG A 100 -8.48 -2.04 0.81
N LYS A 101 -8.89 -2.93 1.71
CA LYS A 101 -10.27 -2.97 2.19
C LYS A 101 -10.72 -1.64 2.81
N ALA A 102 -9.83 -0.96 3.53
CA ALA A 102 -10.10 0.36 4.09
C ALA A 102 -9.98 1.48 3.04
N ILE A 103 -9.00 1.40 2.13
CA ILE A 103 -8.78 2.42 1.08
C ILE A 103 -9.87 2.40 0.02
N ASP A 104 -10.30 1.21 -0.41
CA ASP A 104 -11.34 1.03 -1.43
C ASP A 104 -12.73 1.41 -0.89
N GLY A 105 -12.86 1.49 0.44
CA GLY A 105 -14.06 1.97 1.11
C GLY A 105 -15.32 1.21 0.69
N VAL A 106 -16.41 1.96 0.57
CA VAL A 106 -17.69 1.43 0.12
C VAL A 106 -17.70 1.42 -1.41
N LYS A 107 -18.11 0.29 -2.01
CA LYS A 107 -18.28 0.23 -3.46
C LYS A 107 -19.50 1.05 -3.88
N LEU A 108 -19.39 1.74 -5.03
CA LEU A 108 -20.52 2.38 -5.69
C LEU A 108 -21.71 1.42 -5.79
N SER A 109 -22.86 1.83 -5.24
CA SER A 109 -24.06 1.01 -5.24
C SER A 109 -24.58 0.80 -6.66
N ASN A 110 -25.28 -0.31 -6.90
CA ASN A 110 -25.86 -0.58 -8.22
C ASN A 110 -26.89 0.49 -8.66
N ALA A 111 -27.63 1.05 -7.70
CA ALA A 111 -28.59 2.13 -7.97
C ALA A 111 -27.87 3.39 -8.42
N GLU A 112 -26.82 3.80 -7.70
CA GLU A 112 -26.02 4.98 -8.06
C GLU A 112 -25.27 4.78 -9.38
N LYS A 113 -24.71 3.59 -9.61
CA LYS A 113 -24.11 3.25 -10.91
C LYS A 113 -25.08 3.45 -12.07
N ARG A 114 -26.32 2.95 -11.94
CA ARG A 114 -27.37 3.13 -12.96
C ARG A 114 -27.76 4.60 -13.11
N ARG A 115 -27.81 5.36 -12.02
CA ARG A 115 -28.09 6.81 -12.05
C ARG A 115 -27.03 7.55 -12.85
N MET A 116 -25.75 7.28 -12.59
CA MET A 116 -24.62 7.89 -13.32
C MET A 116 -24.59 7.48 -14.79
N ASP A 117 -24.93 6.22 -15.11
CA ASP A 117 -24.93 5.74 -16.49
C ASP A 117 -25.99 6.42 -17.36
N LYS A 118 -27.12 6.83 -16.79
CA LYS A 118 -28.15 7.59 -17.50
C LYS A 118 -27.70 8.99 -17.93
N ILE A 119 -26.72 9.55 -17.23
CA ILE A 119 -26.18 10.90 -17.49
C ILE A 119 -24.74 10.86 -18.01
N ALA A 120 -24.25 9.68 -18.40
CA ALA A 120 -22.88 9.52 -18.86
C ALA A 120 -22.65 10.29 -20.17
N PRO A 121 -21.59 11.11 -20.27
CA PRO A 121 -21.24 11.78 -21.52
C PRO A 121 -21.04 10.77 -22.66
N THR A 122 -21.63 11.05 -23.83
CA THR A 122 -21.56 10.15 -24.99
C THR A 122 -20.13 10.04 -25.51
N LYS A 123 -19.70 8.84 -25.89
CA LYS A 123 -18.38 8.62 -26.52
C LYS A 123 -18.26 9.48 -27.79
N GLY A 124 -17.13 10.17 -27.93
CA GLY A 124 -16.88 11.10 -29.04
C GLY A 124 -17.43 12.52 -28.84
N SER A 125 -18.23 12.78 -27.80
CA SER A 125 -18.69 14.14 -27.49
C SER A 125 -17.58 15.00 -26.88
N ILE A 126 -17.77 16.32 -26.92
CA ILE A 126 -16.91 17.28 -26.20
C ILE A 126 -17.33 17.34 -24.73
N PHE A 127 -16.37 17.17 -23.83
CA PHE A 127 -16.56 17.23 -22.39
C PHE A 127 -15.58 18.21 -21.75
N VAL A 128 -16.01 18.92 -20.71
CA VAL A 128 -15.15 19.76 -19.88
C VAL A 128 -15.16 19.20 -18.47
N CYS A 129 -13.99 18.80 -17.97
CA CYS A 129 -13.88 18.22 -16.63
C CYS A 129 -14.17 19.29 -15.56
N PRO A 130 -15.11 19.07 -14.62
CA PRO A 130 -15.44 20.06 -13.59
C PRO A 130 -14.34 20.22 -12.52
N ILE A 131 -13.34 19.34 -12.48
CA ILE A 131 -12.25 19.37 -11.50
C ILE A 131 -11.03 20.12 -12.04
N CYS A 132 -10.63 19.81 -13.28
CA CYS A 132 -9.39 20.35 -13.86
C CYS A 132 -9.60 21.24 -15.08
N GLU A 133 -10.88 21.51 -15.43
CA GLU A 133 -11.37 22.45 -16.45
C GLU A 133 -10.87 22.22 -17.89
N LYS A 134 -10.12 21.14 -18.12
CA LYS A 134 -9.68 20.77 -19.46
C LYS A 134 -10.83 20.23 -20.30
N ARG A 135 -10.84 20.66 -21.56
CA ARG A 135 -11.73 20.14 -22.61
C ARG A 135 -11.15 18.87 -23.24
N SER A 136 -11.98 17.90 -23.53
CA SER A 136 -11.59 16.62 -24.13
C SER A 136 -12.66 16.05 -25.06
N ILE A 137 -12.25 15.08 -25.89
CA ILE A 137 -13.16 14.22 -26.67
C ILE A 137 -13.29 12.90 -25.90
N VAL A 138 -14.50 12.57 -25.46
CA VAL A 138 -14.78 11.43 -24.58
C VAL A 138 -14.32 10.11 -25.22
N GLY A 139 -13.37 9.42 -24.58
CA GLY A 139 -12.84 8.14 -25.02
C GLY A 139 -11.83 8.21 -26.17
N VAL A 140 -11.38 9.42 -26.56
CA VAL A 140 -10.33 9.64 -27.57
C VAL A 140 -9.13 10.32 -26.95
N THR A 141 -9.31 11.53 -26.41
CA THR A 141 -8.22 12.30 -25.78
C THR A 141 -8.22 12.19 -24.26
N ALA A 142 -9.31 11.71 -23.66
CA ALA A 142 -9.40 11.39 -22.24
C ALA A 142 -10.43 10.28 -21.98
N ASN A 143 -10.11 9.40 -21.02
CA ASN A 143 -11.07 8.45 -20.45
C ASN A 143 -11.72 9.06 -19.21
N LEU A 144 -13.05 8.91 -19.09
CA LEU A 144 -13.81 9.37 -17.93
C LEU A 144 -14.07 8.21 -16.97
N VAL A 145 -14.28 8.52 -15.70
CA VAL A 145 -14.54 7.53 -14.64
C VAL A 145 -15.78 7.92 -13.86
N ARG A 146 -16.41 6.93 -13.23
CA ARG A 146 -17.42 7.16 -12.20
C ARG A 146 -16.69 7.40 -10.89
N ASP A 147 -16.73 8.63 -10.43
CA ASP A 147 -16.20 9.01 -9.13
C ASP A 147 -17.30 8.89 -8.06
N HIS A 148 -16.95 8.41 -6.86
CA HIS A 148 -17.90 8.20 -5.77
C HIS A 148 -17.22 8.35 -4.40
N ASN A 149 -18.03 8.69 -3.39
CA ASN A 149 -17.60 8.81 -1.99
C ASN A 149 -17.60 7.46 -1.28
#